data_AF-A0A060BNM3-F1
#
_entry.id   AF-A0A060BNM3-F1
#
_cell.length_a   1.000
_cell.length_b   1.000
_cell.length_c   1.000
_cell.angle_alpha   90.00
_cell.angle_beta   90.00
_cell.angle_gamma   90.00
#
_symmetry.space_group_name_H-M   'P 1'
#
loop_
_entity.id
_entity.type
_entity.pdbx_description
1 polymer ?
#
loop_
_entity_poly.entity_id
_entity_poly.type
_entity_poly.pdbx_seq_one_letter_code
_entity_poly.pdbx_strand_id
1 'polypeptide(L)' 'MKQASIHVEKEFRLAEVDDRLFSSFLEHLGRAIYTGIYEPGHPQADEMAFAWTSCG' A
#
# COMPACT_ATOMS: atom_id res chain seq x y z
N MET A 1 -29.47 -21.91 12.49
CA MET A 1 -28.10 -21.38 12.45
C MET A 1 -27.40 -21.95 11.22
N LYS A 2 -26.64 -21.16 10.47
CA LYS A 2 -25.86 -21.69 9.33
C LYS A 2 -24.46 -22.07 9.83
N GLN A 3 -23.96 -23.21 9.37
CA GLN A 3 -22.65 -23.75 9.72
C GLN A 3 -21.79 -23.86 8.45
N ALA A 4 -20.49 -23.55 8.58
CA ALA A 4 -19.50 -23.66 7.51
C ALA A 4 -18.25 -24.36 8.05
N SER A 5 -17.55 -25.11 7.18
CA SER A 5 -16.27 -25.74 7.47
C SER A 5 -15.21 -25.33 6.46
N ILE A 6 -13.95 -25.30 6.89
CA ILE A 6 -12.77 -25.01 6.06
C ILE A 6 -11.71 -26.09 6.31
N HIS A 7 -10.98 -26.47 5.26
CA HIS A 7 -9.85 -27.38 5.33
C HIS A 7 -8.66 -26.74 4.62
N VAL A 8 -7.49 -26.80 5.24
CA VAL A 8 -6.26 -26.16 4.73
C VAL A 8 -5.15 -27.20 4.72
N GLU A 9 -4.59 -27.44 3.53
CA GLU A 9 -3.52 -28.42 3.28
C GLU A 9 -2.36 -27.71 2.57
N LYS A 10 -1.14 -27.88 3.09
CA LYS A 10 0.06 -27.14 2.66
C LYS A 10 0.56 -27.57 1.28
N GLU A 11 0.39 -28.85 0.95
CA GLU A 11 0.84 -29.41 -0.32
C GLU A 11 -0.19 -29.21 -1.45
N PHE A 12 -1.41 -28.79 -1.12
CA PHE A 12 -2.45 -28.43 -2.09
C PHE A 12 -2.28 -26.97 -2.58
N ARG A 13 -1.19 -26.71 -3.31
CA ARG A 13 -0.83 -25.38 -3.81
C ARG A 13 -1.44 -25.09 -5.18
N LEU A 14 -1.99 -23.89 -5.37
CA LEU A 14 -2.51 -23.42 -6.66
C LEU A 14 -1.44 -22.68 -7.47
N ALA A 15 -0.87 -21.63 -6.88
CA ALA A 15 0.17 -20.81 -7.49
C ALA A 15 0.93 -20.05 -6.39
N GLU A 16 2.09 -19.49 -6.76
CA GLU A 16 2.77 -18.48 -5.94
C GLU A 16 1.97 -17.16 -6.00
N VAL A 17 1.91 -16.46 -4.87
CA VAL A 17 1.25 -15.15 -4.80
C VAL A 17 2.22 -14.09 -5.33
N ASP A 18 1.82 -13.37 -6.36
CA ASP A 18 2.66 -12.31 -6.95
C ASP A 18 2.64 -11.06 -6.05
N ASP A 19 3.82 -10.56 -5.66
CA ASP A 19 3.97 -9.38 -4.80
C ASP A 19 3.29 -8.12 -5.37
N ARG A 20 3.11 -8.05 -6.69
CA ARG A 20 2.44 -6.92 -7.36
C ARG A 20 0.96 -6.82 -6.99
N LEU A 21 0.35 -7.89 -6.49
CA LEU A 21 -1.01 -7.86 -5.95
C LEU A 21 -1.16 -6.93 -4.74
N PHE A 22 -0.05 -6.60 -4.07
CA PHE A 22 -0.01 -5.70 -2.93
C PHE A 22 0.44 -4.27 -3.29
N SER A 23 0.55 -3.95 -4.58
CA SER A 23 0.91 -2.61 -5.05
C SER A 23 -0.23 -1.61 -4.88
N SER A 24 0.12 -0.32 -4.77
CA SER A 24 -0.83 0.81 -4.73
C SER A 24 -0.68 1.68 -5.98
N PHE A 25 -1.60 2.62 -6.15
CA PHE A 25 -1.65 3.53 -7.29
C PHE A 25 -1.70 4.99 -6.81
N LEU A 26 -0.85 5.84 -7.40
CA LEU A 26 -0.86 7.29 -7.17
C LEU A 26 -1.16 8.00 -8.48
N GLU A 27 -2.05 8.97 -8.41
CA GLU A 27 -2.42 9.85 -9.50
C GLU A 27 -2.12 11.31 -9.11
N HIS A 28 -1.83 12.15 -10.10
CA HIS A 28 -1.72 13.61 -9.93
C HIS A 28 -3.10 14.25 -9.68
N LEU A 29 -3.79 13.80 -8.65
CA LEU A 29 -5.16 14.19 -8.34
C LEU A 29 -5.31 14.52 -6.85
N GLY A 30 -5.93 15.66 -6.59
CA GLY A 30 -6.15 16.17 -5.23
C GLY A 30 -4.83 16.34 -4.47
N ARG A 31 -4.71 15.66 -3.33
CA ARG A 31 -3.58 15.79 -2.40
C ARG A 31 -2.67 14.55 -2.35
N ALA A 32 -2.80 13.63 -3.31
CA ALA A 32 -1.97 12.42 -3.31
C ALA A 32 -0.49 12.75 -3.56
N ILE A 33 -0.23 13.69 -4.48
CA ILE A 33 1.13 14.15 -4.80
C ILE A 33 1.49 15.38 -3.97
N TYR A 34 0.86 16.52 -4.28
CA TYR A 34 1.13 17.78 -3.57
C TYR A 34 0.40 17.80 -2.24
N THR A 35 1.10 18.14 -1.14
CA THR A 35 0.60 18.00 0.25
C THR A 35 0.33 16.56 0.69
N GLY A 36 0.75 15.59 -0.13
CA GLY A 36 0.81 14.17 0.17
C GLY A 36 2.26 13.77 0.24
N ILE A 37 2.71 12.95 -0.71
CA ILE A 37 4.10 12.48 -0.75
C ILE A 37 5.11 13.61 -0.94
N TYR A 38 4.71 14.73 -1.54
CA TYR A 38 5.58 15.87 -1.83
C TYR A 38 5.09 17.13 -1.12
N GLU A 39 5.87 17.58 -0.12
CA GLU A 39 5.58 18.79 0.65
C GLU A 39 6.88 19.53 1.05
N PRO A 40 7.35 20.45 0.20
CA PRO A 40 8.50 21.31 0.48
C PRO A 40 8.23 22.21 1.69
N GLY A 41 8.87 21.91 2.82
CA GLY A 41 8.67 22.62 4.09
C GLY A 41 8.14 21.74 5.23
N HIS A 42 7.78 20.48 4.96
CA HIS A 42 7.40 19.55 6.02
C HIS A 42 8.63 19.24 6.91
N PRO A 43 8.52 19.28 8.26
CA PRO A 43 9.66 19.09 9.17
C PRO A 43 10.38 17.74 9.03
N GLN A 44 9.69 16.74 8.47
CA GLN A 44 10.20 15.39 8.22
C GLN A 44 10.39 15.11 6.73
N ALA A 45 10.32 16.14 5.88
CA ALA A 45 10.67 15.99 4.47
C ALA A 45 12.18 15.79 4.31
N ASP A 46 12.56 14.93 3.38
CA ASP A 46 13.96 14.75 3.01
C ASP A 46 14.47 15.87 2.07
N GLU A 47 15.72 15.75 1.62
CA GLU A 47 16.37 16.71 0.72
C GLU A 47 15.65 16.84 -0.65
N MET A 48 14.83 15.87 -1.02
CA MET A 48 14.01 15.88 -2.24
C MET A 48 12.56 16.35 -1.98
N ALA A 49 12.28 16.81 -0.75
CA ALA A 49 10.96 17.24 -0.26
C ALA A 49 9.90 16.13 -0.14
N PHE A 50 10.31 14.85 -0.04
CA PHE A 50 9.37 13.76 0.21
C PHE A 50 9.02 13.63 1.70
N ALA A 51 7.73 13.69 2.02
CA ALA A 51 7.23 13.60 3.39
C ALA A 51 6.76 12.16 3.71
N TRP A 52 7.63 11.38 4.35
CA TRP A 52 7.37 9.96 4.66
C TRP A 52 6.14 9.71 5.55
N THR A 53 5.67 10.72 6.29
CA THR A 53 4.50 10.64 7.17
C THR A 53 3.15 10.75 6.45
N SER A 54 3.14 11.08 5.14
CA SER A 54 1.89 11.23 4.39
C SER A 54 1.27 9.90 3.96
N CYS A 55 2.07 8.83 3.87
CA CYS A 55 1.63 7.49 3.49
C CYS A 55 1.35 6.67 4.75
N GLY A 56 0.21 6.95 5.40
CA GLY A 56 -0.44 6.07 6.38
C GLY A 56 -1.62 5.35 5.76
#